data_AF-A0A182UK55-F1
#
_entry.id   AF-A0A182UK55-F1
#
_cell.length_a   1.000
_cell.length_b   1.000
_cell.length_c   1.000
_cell.angle_alpha   90.00
_cell.angle_beta   90.00
_cell.angle_gamma   90.00
#
_symmetry.space_group_name_H-M   'P 1'
#
loop_
_entity.id
_entity.type
_entity.pdbx_description
1 polymer ?
#
loop_
_entity_poly.entity_id
_entity_poly.type
_entity_poly.pdbx_seq_one_letter_code
_entity_poly.pdbx_strand_id
1 'polypeptide(L)'
;YAHPPVEEAQPADKEWWETALFYQIYPRSFYDTNDDGVGDVRGVTAKLQYLKDTGIDATWLSPIFSSPQEDFGYDVSDFKQVDPLFGTNADLEQLFAEANKLGLKIVLDFVPNHTSNKHQWFIDSEKGIAPYKDYYVWRPARTVNGQRMPPNNWQSVFYGSAWEWSELRGEYYLHQFAQGPARSELSQ
;
A
#
# COMPACT_ATOMS: atom_id res chain seq x y z
N TYR A 1 -60.64 -17.59 4.36
CA TYR A 1 -59.44 -17.90 3.56
C TYR A 1 -58.25 -17.81 4.47
N ALA A 2 -57.64 -18.95 4.85
CA ALA A 2 -56.43 -18.96 5.63
C ALA A 2 -55.24 -18.66 4.69
N HIS A 3 -54.41 -17.69 5.04
CA HIS A 3 -53.15 -17.47 4.36
C HIS A 3 -52.25 -18.68 4.59
N PRO A 4 -51.62 -19.25 3.55
CA PRO A 4 -50.60 -20.27 3.75
C PRO A 4 -49.44 -19.69 4.56
N PRO A 5 -48.72 -20.51 5.35
CA PRO A 5 -47.53 -20.05 6.05
C PRO A 5 -46.54 -19.50 5.03
N VAL A 6 -45.99 -18.31 5.29
CA VAL A 6 -44.82 -17.84 4.55
C VAL A 6 -43.68 -18.73 5.00
N GLU A 7 -43.24 -19.62 4.11
CA GLU A 7 -42.03 -20.39 4.30
C GLU A 7 -40.88 -19.38 4.27
N GLU A 8 -40.33 -19.04 5.44
CA GLU A 8 -39.10 -18.25 5.53
C GLU A 8 -38.02 -19.00 4.75
N ALA A 9 -37.62 -18.45 3.61
CA ALA A 9 -36.48 -18.96 2.88
C ALA A 9 -35.30 -18.99 3.85
N GLN A 10 -34.77 -20.18 4.10
CA GLN A 10 -33.49 -20.35 4.79
C GLN A 10 -32.51 -19.38 4.12
N PRO A 11 -31.89 -18.44 4.86
CA PRO A 11 -30.88 -17.59 4.26
C PRO A 11 -29.83 -18.54 3.67
N ALA A 12 -29.55 -18.39 2.37
CA ALA A 12 -28.38 -19.04 1.79
C ALA A 12 -27.19 -18.78 2.72
N ASP A 13 -26.35 -19.80 2.98
CA ASP A 13 -25.14 -19.66 3.80
C ASP A 13 -24.28 -18.58 3.16
N LYS A 14 -24.42 -17.34 3.65
CA LYS A 14 -23.69 -16.19 3.16
C LYS A 14 -22.25 -16.30 3.64
N GLU A 15 -21.33 -16.00 2.75
CA GLU A 15 -19.92 -15.88 3.13
C GLU A 15 -19.74 -14.67 4.05
N TRP A 16 -18.74 -14.72 4.94
CA TRP A 16 -18.56 -13.68 5.97
C TRP A 16 -18.47 -12.25 5.39
N TRP A 17 -17.85 -12.11 4.22
CA TRP A 17 -17.62 -10.81 3.57
C TRP A 17 -18.89 -10.23 2.94
N GLU A 18 -19.95 -11.02 2.73
CA GLU A 18 -21.22 -10.55 2.16
C GLU A 18 -22.07 -9.77 3.17
N THR A 19 -21.79 -9.91 4.46
CA THR A 19 -22.55 -9.26 5.54
C THR A 19 -21.68 -8.56 6.59
N ALA A 20 -20.35 -8.67 6.51
CA ALA A 20 -19.45 -8.10 7.50
C ALA A 20 -19.52 -6.58 7.57
N LEU A 21 -19.51 -6.05 8.80
CA LEU A 21 -19.21 -4.65 9.04
C LEU A 21 -17.70 -4.42 8.97
N PHE A 22 -17.27 -3.72 7.92
CA PHE A 22 -15.86 -3.35 7.71
C PHE A 22 -15.51 -2.02 8.35
N TYR A 23 -14.33 -1.96 8.97
CA TYR A 23 -13.72 -0.74 9.48
C TYR A 23 -12.34 -0.52 8.87
N GLN A 24 -12.08 0.65 8.32
CA GLN A 24 -10.74 1.01 7.84
C GLN A 24 -9.91 1.57 8.99
N ILE A 25 -8.73 1.02 9.20
CA ILE A 25 -7.73 1.59 10.10
C ILE A 25 -6.63 2.27 9.27
N TYR A 26 -6.30 3.49 9.68
CA TYR A 26 -5.07 4.17 9.29
C TYR A 26 -4.06 4.00 10.45
N PRO A 27 -3.12 3.04 10.38
CA PRO A 27 -2.35 2.59 11.55
C PRO A 27 -1.59 3.71 12.24
N ARG A 28 -0.94 4.57 11.45
CA ARG A 28 -0.14 5.72 11.90
C ARG A 28 -0.85 6.66 12.86
N SER A 29 -2.18 6.69 12.87
CA SER A 29 -2.97 7.61 13.72
C SER A 29 -3.99 6.88 14.59
N PHE A 30 -3.91 5.56 14.70
CA PHE A 30 -4.92 4.79 15.42
C PHE A 30 -4.61 4.64 16.91
N TYR A 31 -3.46 4.05 17.25
CA TYR A 31 -3.04 3.87 18.63
C TYR A 31 -1.53 3.62 18.73
N ASP A 32 -0.84 4.46 19.51
CA ASP A 32 0.60 4.39 19.79
C ASP A 32 0.84 3.56 21.06
N THR A 33 1.76 2.60 21.02
CA THR A 33 2.13 1.73 22.16
C THR A 33 3.53 1.95 22.69
N ASN A 34 4.34 2.78 22.06
CA ASN A 34 5.76 2.98 22.40
C ASN A 34 6.12 4.46 22.70
N ASP A 35 5.12 5.35 22.70
CA ASP A 35 5.23 6.78 22.99
C ASP A 35 6.13 7.55 22.00
N ASP A 36 6.24 7.08 20.74
CA ASP A 36 6.98 7.78 19.68
C ASP A 36 6.13 8.78 18.88
N GLY A 37 4.82 8.85 19.16
CA GLY A 37 3.86 9.73 18.51
C GLY A 37 3.22 9.14 17.25
N VAL A 38 3.50 7.87 16.93
CA VAL A 38 2.99 7.16 15.76
C VAL A 38 2.26 5.89 16.17
N GLY A 39 1.05 5.70 15.63
CA GLY A 39 0.32 4.47 15.86
C GLY A 39 0.96 3.27 15.18
N ASP A 40 0.92 2.11 15.83
CA ASP A 40 1.69 0.92 15.45
C ASP A 40 0.81 -0.36 15.41
N VAL A 41 1.36 -1.46 14.86
CA VAL A 41 0.64 -2.73 14.71
C VAL A 41 0.22 -3.33 16.06
N ARG A 42 1.04 -3.17 17.11
CA ARG A 42 0.67 -3.62 18.45
C ARG A 42 -0.48 -2.81 19.02
N GLY A 43 -0.59 -1.54 18.62
CA GLY A 43 -1.71 -0.68 18.97
C GLY A 43 -3.01 -1.13 18.33
N VAL A 44 -2.97 -1.59 17.08
CA VAL A 44 -4.12 -2.26 16.46
C VAL A 44 -4.51 -3.51 17.26
N THR A 45 -3.53 -4.36 17.59
CA THR A 45 -3.75 -5.56 18.41
C THR A 45 -4.39 -5.24 19.76
N ALA A 46 -3.90 -4.20 20.44
CA ALA A 46 -4.42 -3.75 21.74
C ALA A 46 -5.88 -3.25 21.69
N LYS A 47 -6.40 -2.93 20.51
CA LYS A 47 -7.77 -2.43 20.31
C LYS A 47 -8.70 -3.42 19.63
N LEU A 48 -8.27 -4.64 19.31
CA LEU A 48 -9.15 -5.64 18.70
C LEU A 48 -10.41 -5.92 19.51
N GLN A 49 -10.30 -6.02 20.84
CA GLN A 49 -11.47 -6.22 21.70
C GLN A 49 -12.47 -5.06 21.56
N TYR A 50 -11.98 -3.82 21.50
CA TYR A 50 -12.82 -2.65 21.27
C TYR A 50 -13.54 -2.71 19.91
N LEU A 51 -12.84 -3.13 18.85
CA LEU A 51 -13.47 -3.34 17.54
C LEU A 51 -14.57 -4.41 17.64
N LYS A 52 -14.30 -5.52 18.33
CA LYS A 52 -15.28 -6.60 18.52
C LYS A 52 -16.51 -6.11 19.30
N ASP A 53 -16.30 -5.40 20.39
CA ASP A 53 -17.37 -4.89 21.28
C ASP A 53 -18.27 -3.88 20.56
N THR A 54 -17.74 -3.16 19.56
CA THR A 54 -18.51 -2.22 18.73
C THR A 54 -19.23 -2.89 17.55
N GLY A 55 -19.14 -4.21 17.42
CA GLY A 55 -19.84 -4.98 16.38
C GLY A 55 -19.11 -5.04 15.04
N ILE A 56 -17.84 -4.66 14.98
CA ILE A 56 -17.02 -4.79 13.75
C ILE A 56 -16.70 -6.27 13.54
N ASP A 57 -16.82 -6.73 12.29
CA ASP A 57 -16.51 -8.11 11.89
C ASP A 57 -15.13 -8.20 11.23
N ALA A 58 -14.74 -7.14 10.51
CA ALA A 58 -13.50 -7.09 9.75
C ALA A 58 -12.88 -5.70 9.77
N THR A 59 -11.56 -5.64 9.76
CA THR A 59 -10.82 -4.40 9.53
C THR A 59 -9.84 -4.58 8.38
N TRP A 60 -9.67 -3.52 7.58
CA TRP A 60 -8.51 -3.42 6.70
C TRP A 60 -7.53 -2.38 7.21
N LEU A 61 -6.24 -2.63 7.02
CA LEU A 61 -5.18 -1.70 7.36
C LEU A 61 -4.73 -0.98 6.09
N SER A 62 -4.67 0.35 6.14
CA SER A 62 -3.84 1.10 5.18
C SER A 62 -2.38 0.58 5.25
N PRO A 63 -1.55 0.78 4.22
CA PRO A 63 -0.27 0.08 4.09
C PRO A 63 0.64 0.17 5.32
N ILE A 64 1.15 -1.00 5.74
CA ILE A 64 2.10 -1.16 6.85
C ILE A 64 3.45 -1.72 6.39
N PHE A 65 3.63 -1.96 5.10
CA PHE A 65 4.87 -2.51 4.56
C PHE A 65 5.95 -1.44 4.48
N SER A 66 7.21 -1.87 4.48
CA SER A 66 8.38 -1.00 4.43
C SER A 66 8.24 0.00 3.29
N SER A 67 8.32 1.28 3.62
CA SER A 67 8.13 2.40 2.70
C SER A 67 9.04 3.56 3.12
N PRO A 68 9.59 4.34 2.16
CA PRO A 68 10.26 5.60 2.47
C PRO A 68 9.36 6.69 3.05
N GLN A 69 8.05 6.46 3.10
CA GLN A 69 7.00 7.33 3.63
C GLN A 69 6.77 8.62 2.81
N GLU A 70 7.15 8.65 1.54
CA GLU A 70 6.90 9.79 0.64
C GLU A 70 5.42 9.89 0.27
N ASP A 71 4.72 8.75 0.25
CA ASP A 71 3.26 8.65 0.09
C ASP A 71 2.65 7.86 1.25
N PHE A 72 3.15 8.09 2.47
CA PHE A 72 2.63 7.53 3.73
C PHE A 72 2.33 6.02 3.70
N GLY A 73 3.21 5.23 3.07
CA GLY A 73 3.11 3.77 3.03
C GLY A 73 2.73 3.18 1.67
N TYR A 74 2.19 3.98 0.74
CA TYR A 74 1.82 3.49 -0.61
C TYR A 74 3.03 3.36 -1.55
N ASP A 75 4.14 4.03 -1.25
CA ASP A 75 5.44 3.89 -1.89
C ASP A 75 6.24 2.70 -1.30
N VAL A 76 5.79 1.46 -1.54
CA VAL A 76 6.38 0.27 -0.91
C VAL A 76 7.79 -0.05 -1.45
N SER A 77 8.77 -0.21 -0.56
CA SER A 77 10.14 -0.65 -0.86
C SER A 77 10.41 -2.13 -0.57
N ASP A 78 9.63 -2.78 0.30
CA ASP A 78 9.62 -4.23 0.48
C ASP A 78 8.24 -4.73 0.89
N PHE A 79 7.57 -5.49 0.01
CA PHE A 79 6.24 -6.07 0.25
C PHE A 79 6.20 -7.20 1.29
N LYS A 80 7.35 -7.64 1.81
CA LYS A 80 7.46 -8.79 2.73
C LYS A 80 7.83 -8.39 4.16
N GLN A 81 8.06 -7.10 4.39
CA GLN A 81 8.51 -6.59 5.68
C GLN A 81 7.56 -5.49 6.14
N VAL A 82 7.06 -5.63 7.37
CA VAL A 82 6.42 -4.52 8.09
C VAL A 82 7.44 -3.39 8.23
N ASP A 83 7.00 -2.16 8.01
CA ASP A 83 7.82 -0.98 8.20
C ASP A 83 8.23 -0.87 9.68
N PRO A 84 9.52 -0.65 10.00
CA PRO A 84 9.97 -0.47 11.38
C PRO A 84 9.24 0.64 12.14
N LEU A 85 8.66 1.61 11.44
CA LEU A 85 7.78 2.63 12.03
C LEU A 85 6.52 2.04 12.69
N PHE A 86 6.02 0.91 12.16
CA PHE A 86 4.80 0.26 12.63
C PHE A 86 5.07 -1.02 13.45
N GLY A 87 6.31 -1.52 13.46
CA GLY A 87 6.72 -2.68 14.24
C GLY A 87 7.45 -3.73 13.40
N THR A 88 7.14 -5.00 13.64
CA THR A 88 7.81 -6.15 13.01
C THR A 88 6.83 -7.14 12.40
N ASN A 89 7.32 -8.06 11.57
CA ASN A 89 6.50 -9.17 11.07
C ASN A 89 5.93 -10.04 12.21
N ALA A 90 6.64 -10.16 13.33
CA ALA A 90 6.16 -10.91 14.49
C ALA A 90 4.96 -10.21 15.15
N ASP A 91 4.96 -8.87 15.20
CA ASP A 91 3.81 -8.10 15.70
C ASP A 91 2.58 -8.29 14.78
N LEU A 92 2.80 -8.39 13.46
CA LEU A 92 1.74 -8.68 12.49
C LEU A 92 1.20 -10.11 12.62
N GLU A 93 2.07 -11.09 12.82
CA GLU A 93 1.66 -12.47 13.12
C GLU A 93 0.83 -12.53 14.41
N GLN A 94 1.23 -11.77 15.44
CA GLN A 94 0.48 -11.65 16.68
C GLN A 94 -0.89 -10.99 16.45
N LEU A 95 -0.97 -9.92 15.65
CA LEU A 95 -2.24 -9.30 15.27
C LEU A 95 -3.19 -10.32 14.65
N PHE A 96 -2.72 -11.12 13.70
CA PHE A 96 -3.53 -12.15 13.07
C PHE A 96 -4.00 -13.22 14.07
N ALA A 97 -3.10 -13.67 14.95
CA ALA A 97 -3.43 -14.66 15.96
C ALA A 97 -4.50 -14.17 16.94
N GLU A 98 -4.39 -12.93 17.44
CA GLU A 98 -5.37 -12.35 18.36
C GLU A 98 -6.70 -12.04 17.66
N ALA A 99 -6.66 -11.52 16.42
CA ALA A 99 -7.87 -11.28 15.65
C ALA A 99 -8.65 -12.58 15.39
N ASN A 100 -7.93 -13.67 15.08
CA ASN A 100 -8.54 -14.99 14.88
C ASN A 100 -9.27 -15.49 16.14
N LYS A 101 -8.67 -15.34 17.33
CA LYS A 101 -9.32 -15.71 18.60
C LYS A 101 -10.63 -14.94 18.85
N LEU A 102 -10.71 -13.69 18.38
CA LEU A 102 -11.89 -12.83 18.51
C LEU A 102 -12.89 -13.01 17.37
N GLY A 103 -12.58 -13.85 16.39
CA GLY A 103 -13.38 -14.04 15.18
C GLY A 103 -13.36 -12.83 14.24
N LEU A 104 -12.40 -11.91 14.40
CA LEU A 104 -12.21 -10.74 13.54
C LEU A 104 -11.40 -11.12 12.30
N LYS A 105 -11.74 -10.52 11.15
CA LYS A 105 -10.94 -10.63 9.92
C LYS A 105 -10.03 -9.42 9.75
N ILE A 106 -8.78 -9.68 9.40
CA ILE A 106 -7.81 -8.63 9.04
C ILE A 106 -7.54 -8.72 7.54
N VAL A 107 -7.67 -7.61 6.84
CA VAL A 107 -7.31 -7.46 5.43
C VAL A 107 -6.13 -6.50 5.33
N LEU A 108 -5.13 -6.85 4.53
CA LEU A 108 -4.02 -5.97 4.24
C LEU A 108 -4.26 -5.26 2.91
N ASP A 109 -4.06 -3.95 2.88
CA ASP A 109 -4.03 -3.19 1.65
C ASP A 109 -2.78 -3.54 0.82
N PHE A 110 -2.93 -3.54 -0.50
CA PHE A 110 -1.89 -3.90 -1.46
C PHE A 110 -1.97 -3.00 -2.70
N VAL A 111 -0.82 -2.42 -3.06
CA VAL A 111 -0.67 -1.52 -4.21
C VAL A 111 0.03 -2.27 -5.35
N PRO A 112 -0.70 -2.86 -6.31
CA PRO A 112 -0.08 -3.60 -7.42
C PRO A 112 0.54 -2.71 -8.49
N ASN A 113 0.12 -1.45 -8.58
CA ASN A 113 0.43 -0.59 -9.72
C ASN A 113 1.89 -0.13 -9.76
N HIS A 114 2.51 0.10 -8.61
CA HIS A 114 3.83 0.70 -8.51
C HIS A 114 4.55 0.27 -7.22
N THR A 115 5.85 0.54 -7.17
CA THR A 115 6.67 0.42 -5.96
C THR A 115 7.43 1.73 -5.74
N SER A 116 8.08 1.87 -4.59
CA SER A 116 9.12 2.89 -4.40
C SER A 116 10.27 2.71 -5.41
N ASN A 117 10.94 3.80 -5.79
CA ASN A 117 12.21 3.72 -6.51
C ASN A 117 13.36 3.14 -5.66
N LYS A 118 13.17 3.00 -4.34
CA LYS A 118 14.08 2.29 -3.44
C LYS A 118 13.83 0.77 -3.40
N HIS A 119 12.77 0.28 -4.07
CA HIS A 119 12.51 -1.15 -4.17
C HIS A 119 13.60 -1.83 -5.03
N GLN A 120 14.06 -3.01 -4.63
CA GLN A 120 15.14 -3.73 -5.33
C GLN A 120 14.82 -3.95 -6.82
N TRP A 121 13.57 -4.27 -7.14
CA TRP A 121 13.10 -4.37 -8.53
C TRP A 121 13.34 -3.09 -9.34
N PHE A 122 13.09 -1.90 -8.78
CA PHE A 122 13.33 -0.65 -9.51
C PHE A 122 14.83 -0.45 -9.72
N ILE A 123 15.63 -0.65 -8.67
CA ILE A 123 17.09 -0.52 -8.71
C ILE A 123 17.70 -1.45 -9.77
N ASP A 124 17.25 -2.71 -9.83
CA ASP A 124 17.73 -3.68 -10.80
C ASP A 124 17.19 -3.39 -12.21
N SER A 125 15.94 -2.93 -12.32
CA SER A 125 15.38 -2.48 -13.58
C SER A 125 16.15 -1.30 -14.15
N GLU A 126 16.42 -0.26 -13.36
CA GLU A 126 17.18 0.91 -13.78
C GLU A 126 18.58 0.55 -14.30
N LYS A 127 19.22 -0.44 -13.69
CA LYS A 127 20.51 -1.00 -14.13
C LYS A 127 20.42 -1.95 -15.34
N GLY A 128 19.21 -2.29 -15.78
CA GLY A 128 18.96 -3.22 -16.89
C GLY A 128 19.25 -4.69 -16.54
N ILE A 129 19.17 -5.06 -15.26
CA ILE A 129 19.48 -6.41 -14.77
C ILE A 129 18.27 -7.33 -15.01
N ALA A 130 18.49 -8.48 -15.67
CA ALA A 130 17.45 -9.49 -15.88
C ALA A 130 17.13 -10.25 -14.56
N PRO A 131 15.87 -10.65 -14.31
CA PRO A 131 14.70 -10.48 -15.17
C PRO A 131 13.99 -9.12 -15.03
N TYR A 132 14.47 -8.24 -14.15
CA TYR A 132 13.79 -7.00 -13.75
C TYR A 132 13.86 -5.86 -14.77
N LYS A 133 14.71 -5.98 -15.79
CA LYS A 133 14.92 -4.97 -16.83
C LYS A 133 13.61 -4.35 -17.34
N ASP A 134 12.58 -5.15 -17.57
CA ASP A 134 11.30 -4.67 -18.15
C ASP A 134 10.14 -4.72 -17.14
N TYR A 135 10.42 -4.74 -15.83
CA TYR A 135 9.39 -4.66 -14.78
C TYR A 135 8.71 -3.28 -14.70
N TYR A 136 9.35 -2.22 -15.21
CA TYR A 136 8.82 -0.87 -15.24
C TYR A 136 8.70 -0.36 -16.67
N VAL A 137 7.84 0.64 -16.88
CA VAL A 137 7.63 1.23 -18.19
C VAL A 137 8.74 2.24 -18.47
N TRP A 138 9.73 1.81 -19.24
CA TRP A 138 10.83 2.65 -19.73
C TRP A 138 10.60 3.11 -21.17
N ARG A 139 10.92 4.38 -21.48
CA ARG A 139 10.82 4.94 -22.82
C ARG A 139 11.99 5.89 -23.11
N PRO A 140 12.56 5.85 -24.32
CA PRO A 140 13.59 6.81 -24.70
C PRO A 140 13.02 8.24 -24.71
N ALA A 141 13.91 9.21 -24.51
CA ALA A 141 13.54 10.60 -24.68
C ALA A 141 13.16 10.93 -26.13
N ARG A 142 12.29 11.92 -26.28
CA ARG A 142 12.13 12.64 -27.54
C ARG A 142 13.09 13.82 -27.57
N THR A 143 13.60 14.17 -28.73
CA THR A 143 14.39 15.39 -28.93
C THR A 143 13.59 16.38 -29.77
N VAL A 144 13.37 17.59 -29.23
CA VAL A 144 12.70 18.68 -29.96
C VAL A 144 13.60 19.91 -29.86
N ASN A 145 14.01 20.47 -31.00
CA ASN A 145 14.94 21.61 -31.07
C ASN A 145 16.23 21.43 -30.23
N GLY A 146 16.75 20.21 -30.19
CA GLY A 146 17.95 19.87 -29.41
C GLY A 146 17.72 19.69 -27.91
N GLN A 147 16.49 19.86 -27.40
CA GLN A 147 16.15 19.64 -26.00
C GLN A 147 15.50 18.28 -25.77
N ARG A 148 15.85 17.67 -24.63
CA ARG A 148 15.29 16.40 -24.14
C ARG A 148 13.87 16.63 -23.63
N MET A 149 12.91 15.89 -24.18
CA MET A 149 11.49 15.98 -23.88
C MET A 149 10.93 14.60 -23.48
N PRO A 150 9.92 14.54 -22.60
CA PRO A 150 9.27 13.29 -22.25
C PRO A 150 8.58 12.65 -23.47
N PRO A 151 8.27 11.34 -23.43
CA PRO A 151 7.64 10.61 -24.54
C PRO A 151 6.31 11.21 -24.99
N ASN A 152 5.50 11.70 -24.06
CA ASN A 152 4.22 12.36 -24.31
C ASN A 152 3.93 13.39 -23.20
N ASN A 153 2.73 13.99 -23.21
CA ASN A 153 2.30 15.04 -22.29
C ASN A 153 1.51 14.52 -21.07
N TRP A 154 1.58 13.22 -20.77
CA TRP A 154 0.89 12.66 -19.59
C TRP A 154 1.34 13.34 -18.30
N GLN A 155 0.38 13.59 -17.42
CA GLN A 155 0.60 14.25 -16.12
C GLN A 155 0.46 13.23 -15.00
N SER A 156 1.27 13.38 -13.96
CA SER A 156 1.07 12.68 -12.69
C SER A 156 -0.21 13.18 -12.02
N VAL A 157 -0.85 12.32 -11.24
CA VAL A 157 -2.01 12.63 -10.40
C VAL A 157 -1.67 13.65 -9.32
N PHE A 158 -0.44 13.61 -8.79
CA PHE A 158 0.01 14.60 -7.81
C PHE A 158 0.36 15.89 -8.53
N TYR A 159 1.52 15.99 -9.18
CA TYR A 159 1.92 17.19 -9.91
C TYR A 159 2.97 16.88 -10.98
N GLY A 160 2.96 17.63 -12.09
CA GLY A 160 3.99 17.60 -13.12
C GLY A 160 3.88 16.47 -14.14
N SER A 161 4.95 16.27 -14.91
CA SER A 161 5.08 15.18 -15.89
C SER A 161 4.90 13.82 -15.21
N ALA A 162 4.24 12.86 -15.88
CA ALA A 162 4.22 11.46 -15.46
C ALA A 162 5.50 10.69 -15.83
N TRP A 163 6.46 11.37 -16.45
CA TRP A 163 7.72 10.79 -16.92
C TRP A 163 8.89 11.46 -16.24
N GLU A 164 9.75 10.64 -15.63
CA GLU A 164 10.96 11.06 -14.93
C GLU A 164 12.21 10.46 -15.60
N TRP A 165 13.27 11.25 -15.74
CA TRP A 165 14.48 10.82 -16.48
C TRP A 165 15.46 10.11 -15.55
N SER A 166 15.89 8.91 -15.91
CA SER A 166 17.01 8.23 -15.25
C SER A 166 18.32 8.53 -15.99
N GLU A 167 19.24 9.24 -15.35
CA GLU A 167 20.59 9.44 -15.89
C GLU A 167 21.39 8.13 -15.96
N LEU A 168 21.10 7.16 -15.08
CA LEU A 168 21.74 5.85 -15.09
C LEU A 168 21.30 5.01 -16.28
N ARG A 169 20.00 5.01 -16.59
CA ARG A 169 19.44 4.20 -17.67
C ARG A 169 19.44 4.91 -19.03
N GLY A 170 19.48 6.25 -19.04
CA GLY A 170 19.34 7.04 -20.25
C GLY A 170 17.94 6.96 -20.87
N GLU A 171 16.91 6.70 -20.05
CA GLU A 171 15.51 6.58 -20.45
C GLU A 171 14.60 7.26 -19.42
N TYR A 172 13.38 7.62 -19.84
CA TYR A 172 12.31 8.01 -18.94
C TYR A 172 11.61 6.78 -18.36
N TYR A 173 11.27 6.80 -17.07
CA TYR A 173 10.32 5.86 -16.48
C TYR A 173 8.98 6.53 -16.18
N LEU A 174 7.89 5.76 -16.26
CA LEU A 174 6.54 6.22 -15.94
C LEU A 174 6.30 6.20 -14.42
N HIS A 175 5.71 7.27 -13.89
CA HIS A 175 5.12 7.34 -12.56
C HIS A 175 3.76 8.05 -12.63
N GLN A 176 2.71 7.42 -12.10
CA GLN A 176 1.36 8.04 -12.07
C GLN A 176 1.13 8.90 -10.83
N PHE A 177 1.87 8.66 -9.75
CA PHE A 177 1.71 9.35 -8.47
C PHE A 177 3.01 10.08 -8.12
N ALA A 178 3.54 9.88 -6.91
CA ALA A 178 4.80 10.43 -6.49
C ALA A 178 5.94 10.01 -7.44
N GLN A 179 6.85 10.95 -7.68
CA GLN A 179 8.18 10.60 -8.11
C GLN A 179 8.83 9.88 -6.92
N GLY A 180 9.35 8.68 -7.12
CA GLY A 180 10.26 8.13 -6.12
C GLY A 180 11.42 9.13 -5.98
N PRO A 181 11.98 9.38 -4.77
CA PRO A 181 12.88 10.49 -4.51
C PRO A 181 13.96 10.58 -5.58
N ALA A 182 13.83 11.58 -6.45
CA ALA A 182 14.94 12.09 -7.22
C ALA A 182 15.85 12.75 -6.19
N ARG A 183 17.12 12.35 -6.12
CA ARG A 183 18.13 13.12 -5.39
C ARG A 183 18.12 14.54 -5.98
N SER A 184 17.47 15.47 -5.31
CA SER A 184 17.87 16.87 -5.40
C SER A 184 19.16 16.99 -4.60
N GLU A 185 20.30 16.65 -5.22
CA GLU A 185 21.53 17.35 -4.88
C GLU A 185 21.31 18.80 -5.32
N LEU A 186 20.68 19.59 -4.44
CA LEU A 186 20.89 21.02 -4.44
C LEU A 186 22.33 21.21 -3.97
N SER A 187 23.22 21.29 -4.96
CA SER A 187 24.52 21.95 -4.80
C SER A 187 24.28 23.33 -4.19
N GLN A 188 24.76 23.51 -2.96
CA GLN A 188 25.36 24.77 -2.53
C GLN A 188 26.83 24.49 -2.23
#